data_AF-Q1YM26-F1
#
_entry.id   AF-Q1YM26-F1
#
_cell.length_a   1.000
_cell.length_b   1.000
_cell.length_c   1.000
_cell.angle_alpha   90.00
_cell.angle_beta   90.00
_cell.angle_gamma   90.00
#
_symmetry.space_group_name_H-M   'P 1'
#
loop_
_entity.id
_entity.type
_entity.pdbx_description
1 polymer ?
#
loop_
_entity_poly.entity_id
_entity_poly.type
_entity_poly.pdbx_seq_one_letter_code
_entity_poly.pdbx_strand_id
1 'polypeptide(L)'
;MSCYFVLAQWARGRAAVTNRRLSMIATLAGAGLLILGHAGAQAKPADCYSSDDGYFDCDFQMTDSAGSFTITGPDVTYILVIDSPGYASGFVNLGHRNVPLPGTYVRERGDPACWSSAATDTRICAW
;
A
#
# COMPACT_ATOMS: atom_id res chain seq x y z
N MET A 1 28.55 41.33 0.97
CA MET A 1 29.43 40.73 2.00
C MET A 1 29.27 39.21 1.90
N SER A 2 30.15 38.36 1.35
CA SER A 2 31.61 38.21 1.41
C SER A 2 32.21 38.11 2.81
N CYS A 3 32.46 36.87 3.26
CA CYS A 3 33.70 36.35 3.89
C CYS A 3 33.41 34.93 4.44
N TYR A 4 33.85 33.85 3.77
CA TYR A 4 35.12 33.13 4.00
C TYR A 4 35.31 32.76 5.50
N PHE A 5 35.16 31.48 5.87
CA PHE A 5 36.24 30.49 5.96
C PHE A 5 37.53 31.07 6.55
N VAL A 6 38.07 30.46 7.61
CA VAL A 6 39.52 30.12 7.79
C VAL A 6 39.83 29.83 9.27
N LEU A 7 40.19 28.56 9.50
CA LEU A 7 41.42 28.05 10.16
C LEU A 7 41.93 28.77 11.43
N ALA A 8 42.23 27.99 12.48
CA ALA A 8 43.62 27.76 12.96
C ALA A 8 43.59 26.92 14.26
N GLN A 9 44.13 25.71 14.34
CA GLN A 9 45.54 25.28 14.36
C GLN A 9 46.20 25.24 15.76
N TRP A 10 46.91 24.11 15.98
CA TRP A 10 48.01 23.87 16.93
C TRP A 10 47.70 23.63 18.41
N ALA A 11 47.91 22.37 18.85
CA ALA A 11 49.10 22.04 19.66
C ALA A 11 49.22 20.53 19.95
N ARG A 12 50.41 19.98 19.65
CA ARG A 12 51.18 18.97 20.43
C ARG A 12 50.51 17.59 20.63
N GLY A 13 51.12 16.46 20.26
CA GLY A 13 52.53 16.12 20.25
C GLY A 13 52.76 14.76 19.58
N ARG A 14 54.00 14.58 19.11
CA ARG A 14 54.50 13.37 18.47
C ARG A 14 54.80 12.30 19.52
N ALA A 15 54.29 11.09 19.33
CA ALA A 15 54.94 9.88 19.81
C ALA A 15 54.65 8.77 18.79
N ALA A 16 55.59 8.56 17.88
CA ALA A 16 55.65 7.38 17.05
C ALA A 16 56.17 6.22 17.91
N VAL A 17 55.36 5.18 18.11
CA VAL A 17 55.87 3.83 18.37
C VAL A 17 55.17 2.89 17.40
N THR A 18 55.85 2.68 16.29
CA THR A 18 55.62 1.58 15.36
C THR A 18 55.73 0.27 16.14
N ASN A 19 54.64 -0.49 16.27
CA ASN A 19 54.77 -1.92 16.46
C ASN A 19 53.78 -2.67 15.57
N ARG A 20 54.30 -3.03 14.40
CA ARG A 20 53.67 -3.78 13.33
C ARG A 20 53.76 -5.26 13.65
N ARG A 21 52.96 -5.77 14.58
CA ARG A 21 52.75 -7.23 14.77
C ARG A 21 51.31 -7.52 15.19
N LEU A 22 50.51 -7.79 14.16
CA LEU A 22 49.51 -8.86 14.07
C LEU A 22 48.92 -9.39 15.38
N SER A 23 47.62 -9.13 15.58
CA SER A 23 46.61 -10.13 15.98
C SER A 23 45.25 -9.43 16.00
N MET A 24 44.56 -9.34 14.86
CA MET A 24 43.47 -10.27 14.52
C MET A 24 42.37 -10.39 15.59
N ILE A 25 41.81 -9.29 16.10
CA ILE A 25 40.49 -9.34 16.77
C ILE A 25 39.74 -8.03 16.51
N ALA A 26 39.16 -7.86 15.31
CA ALA A 26 38.26 -6.73 15.04
C ALA A 26 37.33 -7.04 13.86
N THR A 27 36.55 -8.12 13.95
CA THR A 27 35.54 -8.44 12.91
C THR A 27 34.32 -9.12 13.51
N LEU A 28 33.63 -8.47 14.43
CA LEU A 28 32.26 -8.84 14.83
C LEU A 28 31.45 -7.58 15.16
N ALA A 29 31.24 -6.72 14.16
CA ALA A 29 30.29 -5.61 14.24
C ALA A 29 29.66 -5.40 12.87
N GLY A 30 28.75 -6.28 12.47
CA GLY A 30 28.12 -6.15 11.16
C GLY A 30 27.21 -7.31 10.80
N ALA A 31 26.13 -7.51 11.55
CA ALA A 31 24.93 -8.20 11.05
C ALA A 31 23.87 -8.19 12.15
N GLY A 32 22.82 -7.39 12.00
CA GLY A 32 21.64 -7.56 12.83
C GLY A 32 20.84 -6.29 13.03
N LEU A 33 20.22 -5.74 11.98
CA LEU A 33 18.98 -4.97 12.15
C LEU A 33 18.26 -4.76 10.80
N LEU A 34 17.64 -5.80 10.24
CA LEU A 34 16.72 -5.66 9.10
C LEU A 34 15.47 -6.54 9.26
N ILE A 35 14.88 -6.57 10.45
CA ILE A 35 13.57 -7.23 10.66
C ILE A 35 12.69 -6.31 11.51
N LEU A 36 12.21 -5.22 10.91
CA LEU A 36 11.14 -4.42 11.51
C LEU A 36 9.97 -4.36 10.52
N GLY A 37 8.94 -5.16 10.83
CA GLY A 37 7.55 -4.81 10.61
C GLY A 37 7.00 -4.94 9.20
N HIS A 38 6.71 -6.18 8.77
CA HIS A 38 5.58 -6.40 7.86
C HIS A 38 4.30 -6.39 8.70
N ALA A 39 3.94 -5.24 9.28
CA ALA A 39 2.58 -5.07 9.78
C ALA A 39 1.69 -5.09 8.55
N GLY A 40 1.00 -6.22 8.33
CA GLY A 40 -0.01 -6.33 7.29
C GLY A 40 -0.96 -5.14 7.44
N ALA A 41 -1.21 -4.43 6.34
CA ALA A 41 -2.24 -3.41 6.31
C ALA A 41 -3.57 -4.10 6.62
N GLN A 42 -3.99 -4.05 7.88
CA GLN A 42 -5.35 -4.37 8.27
C GLN A 42 -6.20 -3.27 7.66
N ALA A 43 -6.95 -3.60 6.61
CA ALA A 43 -7.86 -2.63 6.07
C ALA A 43 -8.96 -2.35 7.11
N LYS A 44 -9.45 -1.12 7.06
CA LYS A 44 -10.41 -0.64 8.05
C LYS A 44 -11.73 -1.36 7.76
N PRO A 45 -12.44 -1.88 8.78
CA PRO A 45 -13.79 -2.37 8.58
C PRO A 45 -14.64 -1.24 7.98
N ALA A 46 -15.28 -1.56 6.87
CA ALA A 46 -16.10 -0.68 6.07
C ALA A 46 -17.51 -1.26 5.96
N ASP A 47 -18.49 -0.39 5.78
CA ASP A 47 -19.85 -0.82 5.47
C ASP A 47 -19.97 -0.94 3.96
N CYS A 48 -20.31 -2.12 3.46
CA CYS A 48 -20.50 -2.36 2.03
C CYS A 48 -21.93 -2.70 1.68
N TYR A 49 -22.30 -2.38 0.44
CA TYR A 49 -23.57 -2.75 -0.14
C TYR A 49 -23.38 -3.29 -1.56
N SER A 50 -24.08 -4.36 -1.90
CA SER A 50 -24.22 -4.89 -3.26
C SER A 50 -25.70 -5.10 -3.59
N SER A 51 -26.14 -4.85 -4.82
CA SER A 51 -27.51 -5.18 -5.24
C SER A 51 -27.82 -6.67 -5.08
N ASP A 52 -26.81 -7.53 -5.20
CA ASP A 52 -26.97 -8.98 -5.14
C ASP A 52 -27.02 -9.51 -3.69
N ASP A 53 -26.22 -8.94 -2.78
CA ASP A 53 -26.04 -9.43 -1.41
C ASP A 53 -26.65 -8.54 -0.31
N GLY A 54 -27.06 -7.31 -0.66
CA GLY A 54 -27.51 -6.31 0.31
C GLY A 54 -26.35 -5.68 1.09
N TYR A 55 -26.61 -5.30 2.35
CA TYR A 55 -25.59 -4.73 3.25
C TYR A 55 -24.78 -5.83 3.92
N PHE A 56 -23.46 -5.68 3.94
CA PHE A 56 -22.55 -6.62 4.58
C PHE A 56 -21.32 -5.91 5.16
N ASP A 57 -20.80 -6.47 6.26
CA ASP A 57 -19.52 -6.06 6.81
C ASP A 57 -18.40 -6.48 5.83
N CYS A 58 -17.52 -5.53 5.50
CA CYS A 58 -16.46 -5.77 4.53
C CYS A 58 -15.14 -5.13 4.94
N ASP A 59 -14.07 -5.61 4.33
CA ASP A 59 -12.75 -5.00 4.35
C ASP A 59 -12.54 -4.26 3.02
N PHE A 60 -12.37 -2.93 3.09
CA PHE A 60 -12.12 -2.10 1.92
C PHE A 60 -10.64 -1.76 1.81
N GLN A 61 -10.02 -2.13 0.68
CA GLN A 61 -8.62 -1.86 0.42
C GLN A 61 -8.43 -1.23 -0.96
N MET A 62 -7.84 -0.03 -1.00
CA MET A 62 -7.34 0.54 -2.26
C MET A 62 -6.11 -0.24 -2.75
N THR A 63 -6.12 -0.59 -4.03
CA THR A 63 -5.06 -1.37 -4.68
C THR A 63 -4.13 -0.53 -5.53
N ASP A 64 -4.54 0.68 -5.96
CA ASP A 64 -3.69 1.60 -6.71
C ASP A 64 -3.99 3.08 -6.41
N SER A 65 -3.21 3.97 -7.03
CA SER A 65 -3.38 5.43 -6.91
C SER A 65 -4.45 6.01 -7.84
N ALA A 66 -4.93 5.26 -8.83
CA ALA A 66 -6.06 5.66 -9.67
C ALA A 66 -7.39 5.55 -8.92
N GLY A 67 -7.39 4.78 -7.83
CA GLY A 67 -8.52 4.53 -6.97
C GLY A 67 -9.15 3.16 -7.20
N SER A 68 -8.48 2.23 -7.87
CA SER A 68 -8.89 0.83 -7.89
C SER A 68 -8.88 0.28 -6.47
N PHE A 69 -9.81 -0.64 -6.20
CA PHE A 69 -10.00 -1.17 -4.87
C PHE A 69 -10.48 -2.60 -4.90
N THR A 70 -10.31 -3.26 -3.75
CA THR A 70 -10.84 -4.58 -3.46
C THR A 70 -11.71 -4.46 -2.21
N ILE A 71 -12.89 -5.08 -2.28
CA ILE A 71 -13.82 -5.23 -1.18
C ILE A 71 -13.86 -6.72 -0.85
N THR A 72 -13.35 -7.09 0.31
CA THR A 72 -13.41 -8.47 0.79
C THR A 72 -14.55 -8.62 1.79
N GLY A 73 -15.60 -9.32 1.37
CA GLY A 73 -16.68 -9.76 2.24
C GLY A 73 -16.46 -11.19 2.74
N PRO A 74 -17.41 -11.73 3.53
CA PRO A 74 -17.32 -13.07 4.10
C PRO A 74 -17.35 -14.18 3.04
N ASP A 75 -18.20 -14.04 2.03
CA ASP A 75 -18.44 -15.08 1.01
C ASP A 75 -17.90 -14.68 -0.38
N VAL A 76 -17.81 -13.38 -0.65
CA VAL A 76 -17.46 -12.82 -1.96
C VAL A 76 -16.42 -11.73 -1.82
N THR A 77 -15.52 -11.63 -2.79
CA THR A 77 -14.58 -10.51 -2.89
C THR A 77 -14.78 -9.79 -4.21
N TYR A 78 -15.12 -8.51 -4.16
CA TYR A 78 -15.24 -7.66 -5.34
C TYR A 78 -13.94 -6.93 -5.60
N ILE A 79 -13.55 -6.84 -6.86
CA ILE A 79 -12.35 -6.13 -7.30
C ILE A 79 -12.79 -5.16 -8.38
N LEU A 80 -12.66 -3.86 -8.13
CA LEU A 80 -12.95 -2.84 -9.12
C LEU A 80 -11.63 -2.20 -9.56
N VAL A 81 -11.36 -2.28 -10.86
CA VAL A 81 -10.18 -1.71 -11.50
C VAL A 81 -10.60 -0.48 -12.27
N ILE A 82 -10.09 0.69 -11.89
CA ILE A 82 -10.42 1.96 -12.55
C ILE A 82 -9.61 2.07 -13.85
N ASP A 83 -10.31 1.93 -14.99
CA ASP A 83 -9.71 2.07 -16.31
C ASP A 83 -9.50 3.55 -16.70
N SER A 84 -10.44 4.41 -16.29
CA SER A 84 -10.36 5.86 -16.52
C SER A 84 -11.22 6.62 -15.49
N PRO A 85 -11.03 7.94 -15.31
CA PRO A 85 -11.76 8.69 -14.30
C PRO A 85 -13.28 8.53 -14.43
N GLY A 86 -13.90 7.87 -13.44
CA GLY A 86 -15.33 7.61 -13.39
C GLY A 86 -15.80 6.29 -14.03
N TYR A 87 -14.90 5.51 -14.61
CA TYR A 87 -15.19 4.21 -15.24
C TYR A 87 -14.28 3.11 -14.70
N ALA A 88 -14.86 1.97 -14.37
CA ALA A 88 -14.15 0.83 -13.83
C ALA A 88 -14.64 -0.50 -14.42
N SER A 89 -13.75 -1.47 -14.46
CA SER A 89 -14.08 -2.87 -14.73
C SER A 89 -14.21 -3.62 -13.41
N GLY A 90 -15.30 -4.37 -13.26
CA GLY A 90 -15.59 -5.14 -12.06
C GLY A 90 -15.22 -6.61 -12.22
N PHE A 91 -14.72 -7.21 -11.15
CA PHE A 91 -14.50 -8.64 -11.04
C PHE A 91 -15.03 -9.12 -9.69
N VAL A 92 -15.50 -10.37 -9.64
CA VAL A 92 -15.89 -11.03 -8.41
C VAL A 92 -15.06 -12.30 -8.25
N ASN A 93 -14.47 -12.47 -7.08
CA ASN A 93 -13.80 -13.68 -6.70
C ASN A 93 -14.74 -14.54 -5.85
N LEU A 94 -15.12 -15.68 -6.42
CA LEU A 94 -15.95 -16.69 -5.79
C LEU A 94 -15.03 -17.84 -5.34
N GLY A 95 -14.50 -17.74 -4.13
CA GLY A 95 -13.54 -18.68 -3.55
C GLY A 95 -12.17 -18.65 -4.25
N HIS A 96 -11.97 -19.50 -5.26
CA HIS A 96 -10.70 -19.64 -5.96
C HIS A 96 -10.74 -19.18 -7.42
N ARG A 97 -11.86 -18.60 -7.87
CA ARG A 97 -12.04 -18.19 -9.27
C ARG A 97 -12.39 -16.71 -9.34
N ASN A 98 -11.59 -15.98 -10.09
CA ASN A 98 -11.90 -14.61 -10.46
C ASN A 98 -12.78 -14.60 -11.72
N VAL A 99 -13.98 -14.05 -11.61
CA VAL A 99 -14.97 -13.98 -12.68
C VAL A 99 -15.16 -12.50 -13.06
N PRO A 100 -14.95 -12.10 -14.33
CA PRO A 100 -15.22 -10.74 -14.75
C PRO A 100 -16.73 -10.46 -14.72
N LEU A 101 -17.11 -9.33 -14.13
CA LEU A 101 -18.48 -8.87 -14.14
C LEU A 101 -18.78 -8.19 -15.49
N PRO A 102 -19.94 -8.43 -16.10
CA PRO A 102 -20.26 -7.83 -17.39
C PRO A 102 -20.41 -6.30 -17.32
N GLY A 103 -19.89 -5.64 -18.35
CA GLY A 103 -20.06 -4.20 -18.53
C GLY A 103 -19.09 -3.34 -17.73
N THR A 104 -19.29 -2.03 -17.83
CA THR A 104 -18.47 -1.02 -17.18
C THR A 104 -19.23 -0.42 -16.01
N TYR A 105 -18.56 -0.36 -14.87
CA TYR A 105 -19.04 0.31 -13.67
C TYR A 105 -18.78 1.80 -13.79
N VAL A 106 -19.82 2.61 -13.60
CA VAL A 106 -19.73 4.06 -13.59
C VAL A 106 -19.94 4.55 -12.16
N ARG A 107 -19.09 5.47 -11.73
CA ARG A 107 -19.22 6.08 -10.40
C ARG A 107 -20.46 6.96 -10.34
N GLU A 108 -21.31 6.74 -9.35
CA GLU A 108 -22.53 7.53 -9.21
C GLU A 108 -22.21 8.98 -8.82
N ARG A 109 -22.93 9.94 -9.42
CA ARG A 109 -22.80 11.36 -9.07
C ARG A 109 -23.49 11.72 -7.76
N GLY A 110 -24.57 11.02 -7.41
CA GLY A 110 -25.34 11.25 -6.19
C GLY A 110 -24.66 10.65 -4.96
N ASP A 111 -23.98 9.52 -5.12
CA ASP A 111 -23.22 8.86 -4.07
C ASP A 111 -21.85 8.41 -4.58
N PRO A 112 -20.77 9.14 -4.28
CA PRO A 112 -19.44 8.85 -4.78
C PRO A 112 -18.85 7.54 -4.22
N ALA A 113 -19.42 6.95 -3.17
CA ALA A 113 -19.02 5.63 -2.69
C ALA A 113 -19.55 4.50 -3.59
N CYS A 114 -20.58 4.78 -4.39
CA CYS A 114 -21.29 3.79 -5.19
C CYS A 114 -20.85 3.77 -6.65
N TRP A 115 -20.82 2.56 -7.19
CA TRP A 115 -20.52 2.24 -8.57
C TRP A 115 -21.63 1.36 -9.13
N SER A 116 -22.16 1.73 -10.30
CA SER A 116 -23.29 1.05 -10.93
C SER A 116 -22.93 0.59 -12.34
N SER A 117 -23.34 -0.62 -12.71
CA SER A 117 -23.23 -1.14 -14.09
C SER A 117 -24.60 -1.19 -14.74
N ALA A 118 -24.79 -0.43 -15.83
CA ALA A 118 -26.03 -0.46 -16.62
C ALA A 118 -26.22 -1.79 -17.37
N ALA A 119 -25.17 -2.61 -17.51
CA ALA A 119 -25.25 -3.89 -18.21
C ALA A 119 -25.98 -4.97 -17.38
N THR A 120 -25.88 -4.92 -16.06
CA THR A 120 -26.43 -5.93 -15.15
C THR A 120 -27.34 -5.35 -14.07
N ASP A 121 -27.53 -4.04 -14.05
CA ASP A 121 -28.23 -3.30 -12.97
C ASP A 121 -27.63 -3.55 -11.57
N THR A 122 -26.35 -3.94 -11.54
CA THR A 122 -25.60 -4.19 -10.32
C THR A 122 -25.06 -2.87 -9.77
N ARG A 123 -25.24 -2.64 -8.48
CA ARG A 123 -24.70 -1.50 -7.74
C ARG A 123 -23.82 -2.01 -6.60
N ILE A 124 -22.64 -1.43 -6.45
CA ILE A 124 -21.66 -1.77 -5.42
C ILE A 124 -21.26 -0.47 -4.70
N CYS A 125 -21.36 -0.42 -3.38
CA CYS A 125 -20.99 0.72 -2.55
C CYS A 125 -20.06 0.30 -1.41
N ALA A 126 -19.15 1.20 -1.01
CA ALA A 126 -18.28 1.00 0.15
C ALA A 126 -18.00 2.33 0.87
N TRP A 127 -18.22 2.38 2.19
CA TRP A 127 -18.08 3.57 3.05
C TRP A 127 -17.10 3.36 4.22
#